data_AF-A0A200Q520-F1
#
_entry.id   AF-A0A200Q520-F1
#
_cell.length_a   1.000
_cell.length_b   1.000
_cell.length_c   1.000
_cell.angle_alpha   90.00
_cell.angle_beta   90.00
_cell.angle_gamma   90.00
#
_symmetry.space_group_name_H-M   'P 1'
#
loop_
_entity.id
_entity.type
_entity.pdbx_description
1 polymer ?
#
loop_
_entity_poly.entity_id
_entity_poly.type
_entity_poly.pdbx_seq_one_letter_code
_entity_poly.pdbx_strand_id
1 'polypeptide(L)'
;MHNMIKNEIVEVKASFEHSLTSVKHSHRRKELKEIWNHVSHKALNKICKELNRLEDEDIAEISCRCVLRTSHGLPCAHELEQYARKCMPIPLLDIDPQWKKLSINHMQHQEFNFDELPFIQKLKKRWFEASDPERSSLQKKLEELATPKTTNLQEPSNQVKGKGRPFKRPKMNKNDSTEPRVQSPQNGTTWFQKKKKKKKNGTSSQASHVHGTSKPQVVSKGCGTNEPQMSKACESNSTKEQKQQRGSGWKHLKCIPEIMQAYVSSIEDVEGDGNCGYRVFAYQLGFDRSDGWRKVREDILNELNSNHDLYARMFTEEGFNKIKSATDCFEPPYKWMTMPDAGYVVASTYNVVVIFLTDFGSTTLLPLCNPPIYGQAHRVVTIAFVNGNHFVGVKLSDGSPIPTLGVQWYPNCTNAARSWLNPYLPRIGQYRKLMFPKKNEVPPEVVDISQ
;
A
#
# COMPACT_ATOMS: atom_id res chain seq x y z
N MET A 1 47.03 -10.28 25.83
CA MET A 1 45.68 -10.49 25.27
C MET A 1 44.78 -9.26 25.45
N HIS A 2 44.38 -8.87 26.67
CA HIS A 2 43.40 -7.79 26.90
C HIS A 2 43.71 -6.44 26.22
N ASN A 3 44.96 -5.98 26.21
CA ASN A 3 45.34 -4.72 25.54
C ASN A 3 45.29 -4.81 24.00
N MET A 4 45.48 -6.00 23.42
CA MET A 4 45.43 -6.21 21.97
C MET A 4 43.99 -6.03 21.45
N ILE A 5 43.04 -6.70 22.12
CA ILE A 5 41.59 -6.59 21.84
C ILE A 5 41.11 -5.13 22.03
N LYS A 6 41.63 -4.42 23.04
CA LYS A 6 41.30 -2.99 23.24
C LYS A 6 41.76 -2.13 22.06
N ASN A 7 42.96 -2.36 21.54
CA ASN A 7 43.48 -1.61 20.39
C ASN A 7 42.65 -1.90 19.13
N GLU A 8 42.34 -3.17 18.84
CA GLU A 8 41.46 -3.57 17.73
C GLU A 8 40.07 -2.91 17.82
N ILE A 9 39.49 -2.83 19.02
CA ILE A 9 38.21 -2.13 19.26
C ILE A 9 38.31 -0.62 18.98
N VAL A 10 39.46 0.01 19.29
CA VAL A 10 39.69 1.43 18.97
C VAL A 10 39.85 1.64 17.47
N GLU A 11 40.60 0.78 16.78
CA GLU A 11 40.78 0.84 15.32
C GLU A 11 39.46 0.64 14.57
N VAL A 12 38.63 -0.33 14.98
CA VAL A 12 37.31 -0.57 14.37
C VAL A 12 36.37 0.63 14.64
N LYS A 13 36.41 1.25 15.83
CA LYS A 13 35.67 2.49 16.10
C LYS A 13 36.10 3.62 15.18
N ALA A 14 37.40 3.86 15.05
CA ALA A 14 37.93 4.88 14.15
C ALA A 14 37.56 4.61 12.68
N SER A 15 37.58 3.34 12.25
CA SER A 15 37.18 2.93 10.89
C SER A 15 35.68 3.15 10.62
N PHE A 16 34.83 2.93 11.61
CA PHE A 16 33.39 3.21 11.53
C PHE A 16 33.09 4.70 11.53
N GLU A 17 33.70 5.48 12.42
CA GLU A 17 33.55 6.94 12.46
C GLU A 17 34.00 7.57 11.13
N HIS A 18 35.14 7.12 10.59
CA HIS A 18 35.62 7.53 9.27
C HIS A 18 34.67 7.08 8.14
N SER A 19 33.96 5.96 8.30
CA SER A 19 32.94 5.51 7.35
C SER A 19 31.65 6.34 7.40
N LEU A 20 31.27 6.87 8.58
CA LEU A 20 30.09 7.73 8.80
C LEU A 20 30.32 9.17 8.33
N THR A 21 31.53 9.70 8.53
CA THR A 21 31.82 11.13 8.35
C THR A 21 32.45 11.50 7.01
N SER A 22 32.98 10.52 6.25
CA SER A 22 33.76 10.82 5.05
C SER A 22 33.51 9.85 3.88
N VAL A 23 33.58 10.38 2.66
CA VAL A 23 33.54 9.61 1.41
C VAL A 23 34.91 9.67 0.75
N LYS A 24 35.60 8.53 0.66
CA LYS A 24 36.90 8.41 -0.02
C LYS A 24 36.75 8.71 -1.52
N HIS A 25 37.80 9.25 -2.14
CA HIS A 25 37.78 9.57 -3.58
C HIS A 25 37.39 8.35 -4.44
N SER A 26 37.93 7.18 -4.13
CA SER A 26 37.61 5.89 -4.80
C SER A 26 36.16 5.42 -4.64
N HIS A 27 35.37 6.06 -3.76
CA HIS A 27 33.95 5.77 -3.56
C HIS A 27 33.03 6.81 -4.19
N ARG A 28 33.55 7.90 -4.78
CA ARG A 28 32.76 8.99 -5.41
C ARG A 28 32.14 8.62 -6.76
N ARG A 29 31.64 7.39 -6.85
CA ARG A 29 30.94 6.79 -7.99
C ARG A 29 29.44 7.08 -7.89
N LYS A 30 28.79 7.40 -9.01
CA LYS A 30 27.34 7.75 -9.05
C LYS A 30 26.45 6.61 -8.56
N GLU A 31 26.90 5.37 -8.76
CA GLU A 31 26.23 4.13 -8.34
C GLU A 31 26.16 4.00 -6.81
N LEU A 32 27.10 4.62 -6.08
CA LEU A 32 27.24 4.49 -4.63
C LEU A 32 26.61 5.64 -3.83
N LYS A 33 26.07 6.66 -4.50
CA LYS A 33 25.66 7.94 -3.88
C LYS A 33 24.69 7.81 -2.70
N GLU A 34 23.81 6.80 -2.73
CA GLU A 34 22.78 6.58 -1.69
C GLU A 34 23.30 5.75 -0.50
N ILE A 35 24.42 5.05 -0.65
CA ILE A 35 25.03 4.20 0.38
C ILE A 35 26.30 4.79 0.99
N TRP A 36 26.77 5.95 0.49
CA TRP A 36 27.76 6.78 1.17
C TRP A 36 27.32 7.09 2.60
N ASN A 37 28.26 7.04 3.55
CA ASN A 37 28.07 7.32 4.97
C ASN A 37 27.07 6.41 5.72
N HIS A 38 26.35 5.52 5.03
CA HIS A 38 25.41 4.55 5.61
C HIS A 38 25.96 3.12 5.62
N VAL A 39 27.09 2.89 4.94
CA VAL A 39 27.70 1.57 4.71
C VAL A 39 29.22 1.66 4.90
N SER A 40 29.81 0.62 5.49
CA SER A 40 31.25 0.62 5.81
C SER A 40 32.13 0.79 4.57
N HIS A 41 33.24 1.52 4.72
CA HIS A 41 34.26 1.63 3.66
C HIS A 41 34.80 0.26 3.20
N LYS A 42 34.72 -0.78 4.04
CA LYS A 42 35.10 -2.16 3.70
C LYS A 42 34.12 -2.81 2.70
N ALA A 43 32.82 -2.56 2.84
CA ALA A 43 31.82 -2.97 1.85
C ALA A 43 31.93 -2.15 0.57
N LEU A 44 32.05 -0.82 0.66
CA LEU A 44 32.23 0.04 -0.52
C LEU A 44 33.48 -0.37 -1.32
N ASN A 45 34.59 -0.73 -0.66
CA ASN A 45 35.77 -1.29 -1.32
C ASN A 45 35.50 -2.61 -2.06
N LYS A 46 34.62 -3.49 -1.55
CA LYS A 46 34.24 -4.74 -2.23
C LYS A 46 33.38 -4.45 -3.46
N ILE A 47 32.41 -3.54 -3.33
CA ILE A 47 31.54 -3.14 -4.44
C ILE A 47 32.36 -2.41 -5.52
N CYS A 48 33.26 -1.49 -5.17
CA CYS A 48 34.15 -0.85 -6.15
C CYS A 48 35.03 -1.85 -6.90
N LYS A 49 35.55 -2.90 -6.24
CA LYS A 49 36.31 -3.95 -6.94
C LYS A 49 35.47 -4.69 -7.98
N GLU A 50 34.22 -5.00 -7.65
CA GLU A 50 33.31 -5.68 -8.58
C GLU A 50 32.83 -4.74 -9.70
N LEU A 51 32.62 -3.46 -9.42
CA LEU A 51 32.32 -2.43 -10.44
C LEU A 51 33.49 -2.20 -11.40
N ASN A 52 34.73 -2.14 -10.89
CA ASN A 52 35.90 -2.00 -11.75
C ASN A 52 36.10 -3.27 -12.62
N ARG A 53 35.86 -4.46 -12.08
CA ARG A 53 35.87 -5.72 -12.85
C ARG A 53 34.89 -5.69 -14.03
N LEU A 54 33.72 -5.06 -13.86
CA LEU A 54 32.74 -4.84 -14.93
C LEU A 54 33.15 -3.78 -15.96
N GLU A 55 34.12 -2.91 -15.65
CA GLU A 55 34.68 -1.91 -16.58
C GLU A 55 35.83 -2.50 -17.41
N ASP A 56 36.49 -3.55 -16.91
CA ASP A 56 37.61 -4.24 -17.55
C ASP A 56 37.19 -5.46 -18.42
N GLU A 57 35.93 -5.94 -18.31
CA GLU A 57 35.40 -7.12 -19.03
C GLU A 57 34.55 -6.74 -20.26
N ASP A 58 34.76 -7.42 -21.40
CA ASP A 58 33.91 -7.28 -22.57
C ASP A 58 32.46 -7.73 -22.26
N ILE A 59 31.50 -6.87 -22.61
CA ILE A 59 30.07 -6.97 -22.22
C ILE A 59 29.42 -8.32 -22.58
N ALA A 60 29.96 -9.04 -23.56
CA ALA A 60 29.47 -10.34 -23.99
C ALA A 60 29.78 -11.52 -23.05
N GLU A 61 30.76 -11.39 -22.13
CA GLU A 61 31.25 -12.50 -21.29
C GLU A 61 31.21 -12.23 -19.77
N ILE A 62 30.27 -11.40 -19.29
CA ILE A 62 30.08 -11.12 -17.86
C ILE A 62 29.60 -12.39 -17.12
N SER A 63 30.56 -13.21 -16.67
CA SER A 63 30.33 -14.48 -15.97
C SER A 63 30.27 -14.30 -14.45
N CYS A 64 29.16 -13.78 -13.93
CA CYS A 64 29.00 -13.59 -12.49
C CYS A 64 28.40 -14.83 -11.78
N ARG A 65 29.19 -15.46 -10.91
CA ARG A 65 28.80 -16.59 -10.04
C ARG A 65 28.06 -16.15 -8.75
N CYS A 66 27.61 -14.91 -8.67
CA CYS A 66 26.91 -14.30 -7.53
C CYS A 66 27.62 -14.42 -6.15
N VAL A 67 28.93 -14.71 -6.11
CA VAL A 67 29.68 -14.97 -4.87
C VAL A 67 29.60 -13.80 -3.90
N LEU A 68 29.70 -12.56 -4.39
CA LEU A 68 29.63 -11.36 -3.55
C LEU A 68 28.26 -11.21 -2.86
N ARG A 69 27.17 -11.61 -3.54
CA ARG A 69 25.81 -11.64 -3.01
C ARG A 69 25.60 -12.78 -2.02
N THR A 70 26.01 -14.00 -2.36
CA THR A 70 25.76 -15.19 -1.53
C THR A 70 26.64 -15.26 -0.27
N SER A 71 27.90 -14.81 -0.34
CA SER A 71 28.85 -14.93 0.79
C SER A 71 29.02 -13.65 1.61
N HIS A 72 28.68 -12.48 1.07
CA HIS A 72 28.80 -11.20 1.77
C HIS A 72 27.50 -10.40 1.80
N GLY A 73 26.43 -10.81 1.11
CA GLY A 73 25.19 -10.03 1.08
C GLY A 73 25.33 -8.65 0.42
N LEU A 74 26.30 -8.49 -0.49
CA LEU A 74 26.55 -7.26 -1.25
C LEU A 74 26.21 -7.50 -2.74
N PRO A 75 25.70 -6.51 -3.50
CA PRO A 75 25.34 -6.69 -4.90
C PRO A 75 26.48 -7.29 -5.73
N CYS A 76 26.19 -8.36 -6.47
CA CYS A 76 27.15 -8.98 -7.38
C CYS A 76 27.15 -8.30 -8.75
N ALA A 77 28.11 -8.63 -9.62
CA ALA A 77 28.23 -8.03 -10.95
C ALA A 77 26.93 -8.00 -11.79
N HIS A 78 26.14 -9.09 -11.85
CA HIS A 78 24.87 -9.08 -12.59
C HIS A 78 23.82 -8.13 -12.01
N GLU A 79 23.88 -7.81 -10.72
CA GLU A 79 23.00 -6.82 -10.09
C GLU A 79 23.53 -5.40 -10.32
N LEU A 80 24.85 -5.20 -10.15
CA LEU A 80 25.55 -3.93 -10.42
C LEU A 80 25.34 -3.47 -11.87
N GLU A 81 25.42 -4.39 -12.83
CA GLU A 81 25.11 -4.12 -14.22
C GLU A 81 23.64 -3.72 -14.43
N GLN A 82 22.69 -4.34 -13.72
CA GLN A 82 21.28 -3.95 -13.79
C GLN A 82 21.03 -2.54 -13.24
N TYR A 83 21.66 -2.15 -12.13
CA TYR A 83 21.57 -0.78 -11.62
C TYR A 83 22.19 0.21 -12.62
N ALA A 84 23.35 -0.11 -13.20
CA ALA A 84 24.01 0.69 -14.22
C ALA A 84 23.15 0.87 -15.48
N ARG A 85 22.59 -0.22 -16.04
CA ARG A 85 21.67 -0.21 -17.19
C ARG A 85 20.40 0.60 -16.92
N LYS A 86 19.88 0.59 -15.68
CA LYS A 86 18.72 1.38 -15.25
C LYS A 86 19.06 2.82 -14.85
N CYS A 87 20.34 3.22 -14.91
CA CYS A 87 20.84 4.51 -14.41
C CYS A 87 20.50 4.77 -12.92
N MET A 88 20.29 3.72 -12.14
CA MET A 88 19.94 3.79 -10.72
C MET A 88 21.17 3.64 -9.83
N PRO A 89 21.22 4.33 -8.68
CA PRO A 89 22.14 4.00 -7.61
C PRO A 89 21.76 2.67 -6.95
N ILE A 90 22.71 2.07 -6.23
CA ILE A 90 22.48 0.88 -5.40
C ILE A 90 21.61 1.28 -4.21
N PRO A 91 20.42 0.69 -4.01
CA PRO A 91 19.58 0.97 -2.86
C PRO A 91 20.21 0.48 -1.56
N LEU A 92 20.04 1.24 -0.47
CA LEU A 92 20.51 0.81 0.86
C LEU A 92 19.82 -0.48 1.35
N LEU A 93 18.63 -0.80 0.86
CA LEU A 93 17.93 -2.05 1.14
C LEU A 93 18.71 -3.28 0.65
N ASP A 94 19.37 -3.17 -0.51
CA ASP A 94 20.06 -4.28 -1.19
C ASP A 94 21.47 -4.56 -0.64
N ILE A 95 21.86 -3.86 0.43
CA ILE A 95 23.05 -4.13 1.22
C ILE A 95 22.66 -4.96 2.45
N ASP A 96 23.44 -5.96 2.82
CA ASP A 96 23.19 -6.73 4.05
C ASP A 96 23.39 -5.87 5.33
N PRO A 97 22.54 -6.01 6.37
CA PRO A 97 22.62 -5.23 7.61
C PRO A 97 23.99 -5.23 8.30
N GLN A 98 24.79 -6.28 8.17
CA GLN A 98 26.11 -6.37 8.81
C GLN A 98 27.06 -5.25 8.34
N TRP A 99 26.89 -4.73 7.12
CA TRP A 99 27.72 -3.66 6.56
C TRP A 99 27.18 -2.25 6.85
N LYS A 100 25.91 -2.15 7.28
CA LYS A 100 25.26 -0.91 7.76
C LYS A 100 25.58 -0.65 9.23
N LYS A 101 26.01 -1.68 9.97
CA LYS A 101 26.37 -1.60 11.38
C LYS A 101 27.72 -0.90 11.58
N LEU A 102 27.68 0.43 11.63
CA LEU A 102 28.84 1.29 11.89
C LEU A 102 29.01 1.64 13.38
N SER A 103 28.76 0.68 14.26
CA SER A 103 29.02 0.82 15.70
C SER A 103 29.39 -0.52 16.35
N ILE A 104 30.35 -0.49 17.27
CA ILE A 104 30.78 -1.67 18.06
C ILE A 104 29.80 -1.98 19.18
N ASN A 105 29.04 -0.97 19.64
CA ASN A 105 28.02 -1.17 20.64
C ASN A 105 27.07 -2.27 20.16
N HIS A 106 26.80 -3.25 21.02
CA HIS A 106 25.64 -4.11 20.84
C HIS A 106 24.41 -3.22 21.08
N MET A 107 24.01 -2.47 20.06
CA MET A 107 22.59 -2.28 19.86
C MET A 107 22.01 -3.69 19.84
N GLN A 108 21.22 -4.00 20.87
CA GLN A 108 20.26 -5.06 20.77
C GLN A 108 19.57 -4.85 19.42
N HIS A 109 19.46 -5.89 18.62
CA HIS A 109 18.43 -5.89 17.59
C HIS A 109 17.11 -5.91 18.36
N GLN A 110 16.68 -4.73 18.81
CA GLN A 110 15.30 -4.36 18.66
C GLN A 110 15.10 -4.46 17.15
N GLU A 111 14.62 -5.62 16.72
CA GLU A 111 13.84 -5.69 15.51
C GLU A 111 12.85 -4.55 15.64
N PHE A 112 13.03 -3.51 14.81
CA PHE A 112 11.94 -2.60 14.49
C PHE A 112 10.96 -3.41 13.64
N ASN A 113 10.30 -4.35 14.34
CA ASN A 113 8.95 -4.71 14.02
C ASN A 113 8.23 -3.38 13.99
N PHE A 114 7.77 -2.97 12.81
CA PHE A 114 6.99 -1.75 12.64
C PHE A 114 5.57 -2.03 13.18
N ASP A 115 5.50 -2.42 14.45
CA ASP A 115 4.30 -2.43 15.27
C ASP A 115 4.02 -0.99 15.73
N GLU A 116 4.04 -0.08 14.75
CA GLU A 116 3.49 1.25 14.84
C GLU A 116 1.96 1.19 14.78
N LEU A 117 1.32 0.02 14.85
CA LEU A 117 -0.13 -0.10 14.90
C LEU A 117 -0.73 0.76 16.02
N PRO A 118 -0.18 0.84 17.25
CA PRO A 118 -0.66 1.76 18.27
C PRO A 118 -0.46 3.23 17.91
N PHE A 119 0.57 3.59 17.12
CA PHE A 119 0.85 4.95 16.68
C PHE A 119 -0.02 5.37 15.47
N ILE A 120 -0.11 4.52 14.45
CA ILE A 120 -1.02 4.63 13.30
C ILE A 120 -2.48 4.68 13.77
N GLN A 121 -2.87 3.88 14.77
CA GLN A 121 -4.20 3.97 15.39
C GLN A 121 -4.40 5.31 16.12
N LYS A 122 -3.40 5.82 16.85
CA LYS A 122 -3.45 7.17 17.48
C LYS A 122 -3.53 8.29 16.44
N LEU A 123 -2.77 8.22 15.35
CA LEU A 123 -2.82 9.15 14.23
C LEU A 123 -4.19 9.11 13.54
N LYS A 124 -4.70 7.91 13.22
CA LYS A 124 -6.02 7.69 12.63
C LYS A 124 -7.13 8.23 13.53
N LYS A 125 -7.04 7.99 14.84
CA LYS A 125 -7.96 8.57 15.84
C LYS A 125 -7.92 10.10 15.79
N ARG A 126 -6.73 10.69 15.92
CA ARG A 126 -6.53 12.15 15.86
C ARG A 126 -7.04 12.76 14.56
N TRP A 127 -6.87 12.08 13.43
CA TRP A 127 -7.38 12.52 12.13
C TRP A 127 -8.91 12.58 12.06
N PHE A 128 -9.61 11.59 12.63
CA PHE A 128 -11.07 11.61 12.67
C PHE A 128 -11.62 12.65 13.66
N GLU A 129 -10.96 12.82 14.81
CA GLU A 129 -11.33 13.81 15.83
C GLU A 129 -11.01 15.27 15.43
N ALA A 130 -10.05 15.47 14.53
CA ALA A 130 -9.66 16.78 14.01
C ALA A 130 -10.73 17.42 13.09
N SER A 131 -10.83 18.74 13.15
CA SER A 131 -11.53 19.58 12.18
C SER A 131 -10.81 19.62 10.82
N ASP A 132 -11.48 20.04 9.75
CA ASP A 132 -10.87 20.08 8.41
C ASP A 132 -9.57 20.91 8.29
N PRO A 133 -9.42 22.12 8.87
CA PRO A 133 -8.12 22.81 8.85
C PRO A 133 -7.03 22.08 9.64
N GLU A 134 -7.39 21.37 10.72
CA GLU A 134 -6.45 20.53 11.47
C GLU A 134 -6.05 19.28 10.69
N ARG A 135 -6.97 18.67 9.93
CA ARG A 135 -6.67 17.57 9.00
C ARG A 135 -5.70 18.02 7.92
N SER A 136 -5.92 19.17 7.28
CA SER A 136 -4.95 19.72 6.32
C SER A 136 -3.58 19.99 6.95
N SER A 137 -3.53 20.45 8.21
CA SER A 137 -2.26 20.61 8.95
C SER A 137 -1.56 19.28 9.26
N LEU A 138 -2.33 18.27 9.69
CA LEU A 138 -1.83 16.92 9.94
C LEU A 138 -1.31 16.26 8.66
N GLN A 139 -2.04 16.40 7.54
CA GLN A 139 -1.63 15.89 6.24
C GLN A 139 -0.32 16.51 5.80
N LYS A 140 -0.20 17.84 5.85
CA LYS A 140 1.04 18.54 5.50
C LYS A 140 2.23 18.05 6.34
N LYS A 141 2.05 17.83 7.64
CA LYS A 141 3.09 17.27 8.52
C LYS A 141 3.44 15.82 8.17
N LEU A 142 2.47 14.97 7.81
CA LEU A 142 2.75 13.62 7.31
C LEU A 142 3.47 13.65 5.96
N GLU A 143 3.13 14.58 5.07
CA GLU A 143 3.81 14.77 3.78
C GLU A 143 5.24 15.28 3.96
N GLU A 144 5.48 16.21 4.89
CA GLU A 144 6.81 16.68 5.29
C GLU A 144 7.68 15.55 5.87
N LEU A 145 7.08 14.60 6.61
CA LEU A 145 7.76 13.41 7.16
C LEU A 145 7.98 12.30 6.13
N ALA A 146 7.01 12.05 5.25
CA ALA A 146 7.07 11.02 4.22
C ALA A 146 7.91 11.44 3.00
N THR A 147 8.03 12.75 2.75
CA THR A 147 8.84 13.32 1.68
C THR A 147 9.75 14.43 2.22
N PRO A 148 10.90 14.08 2.83
CA PRO A 148 11.84 15.05 3.40
C PRO A 148 12.59 15.83 2.30
N LYS A 149 11.90 16.74 1.62
CA LYS A 149 12.51 17.80 0.81
C LYS A 149 13.09 18.85 1.74
N THR A 150 14.27 18.54 2.29
CA THR A 150 15.12 19.45 3.06
C THR A 150 14.34 20.31 4.05
N THR A 151 13.94 19.73 5.18
CA THR A 151 13.51 20.49 6.35
C THR A 151 14.62 21.48 6.68
N ASN A 152 14.41 22.77 6.39
CA ASN A 152 15.42 23.80 6.57
C ASN A 152 15.70 23.96 8.07
N LEU A 153 16.70 23.24 8.57
CA LEU A 153 17.34 23.50 9.85
C LEU A 153 18.14 24.80 9.72
N GLN A 154 17.43 25.91 9.75
CA GLN A 154 18.03 27.22 9.90
C GLN A 154 18.47 27.37 11.36
N GLU A 155 19.77 27.55 11.59
CA GLU A 155 20.32 27.76 12.93
C GLU A 155 19.59 28.89 13.67
N PRO A 156 19.37 28.78 14.99
CA PRO A 156 18.81 29.87 15.77
C PRO A 156 19.71 31.11 15.66
N SER A 157 19.11 32.23 15.26
CA SER A 157 19.85 33.48 15.04
C SER A 157 20.44 34.01 16.35
N ASN A 158 21.74 33.78 16.55
CA ASN A 158 22.53 34.38 17.62
C ASN A 158 22.66 35.89 17.42
N GLN A 159 21.63 36.67 17.81
CA GLN A 159 21.75 38.12 18.00
C GLN A 159 22.48 38.46 19.30
N VAL A 160 23.71 37.97 19.46
CA VAL A 160 24.66 38.53 20.44
C VAL A 160 25.37 39.71 19.76
N LYS A 161 24.88 40.92 20.01
CA LYS A 161 25.51 42.16 19.50
C LYS A 161 26.84 42.44 20.21
N GLY A 162 27.90 41.78 19.77
CA GLY A 162 29.28 42.12 20.13
C GLY A 162 29.65 43.51 19.59
N LYS A 163 29.97 44.45 20.48
CA LYS A 163 30.43 45.80 20.10
C LYS A 163 31.82 45.72 19.47
N GLY A 164 31.97 46.15 18.23
CA GLY A 164 33.22 46.14 17.45
C GLY A 164 33.43 47.43 16.64
N ARG A 165 34.69 47.78 16.40
CA ARG A 165 35.18 49.11 15.94
C ARG A 165 34.89 49.38 14.44
N PRO A 166 34.54 50.61 14.03
CA PRO A 166 34.28 50.93 12.63
C PRO A 166 35.56 50.97 11.78
N PHE A 167 35.51 50.44 10.56
CA PHE A 167 36.59 50.53 9.58
C PHE A 167 36.16 51.25 8.28
N LYS A 168 37.09 51.97 7.67
CA LYS A 168 36.83 53.01 6.65
C LYS A 168 36.60 52.40 5.25
N ARG A 169 35.70 53.02 4.47
CA ARG A 169 35.55 52.77 3.02
C ARG A 169 36.62 53.52 2.21
N PRO A 170 37.31 52.89 1.25
CA PRO A 170 37.95 53.56 0.12
C PRO A 170 36.93 53.88 -1.01
N LYS A 171 37.29 54.80 -1.90
CA LYS A 171 36.43 55.33 -2.97
C LYS A 171 36.56 54.57 -4.31
N MET A 172 35.60 54.84 -5.20
CA MET A 172 35.58 54.48 -6.62
C MET A 172 36.90 54.76 -7.37
N ASN A 173 37.14 54.01 -8.44
CA ASN A 173 37.76 54.54 -9.66
C ASN A 173 36.89 54.23 -10.88
N LYS A 174 37.17 54.92 -11.99
CA LYS A 174 36.27 55.14 -13.14
C LYS A 174 36.85 54.60 -14.45
N ASN A 175 35.97 54.41 -15.44
CA ASN A 175 36.24 54.16 -16.86
C ASN A 175 36.78 52.72 -17.17
N ASP A 176 36.52 52.12 -18.34
CA ASP A 176 36.23 52.74 -19.64
C ASP A 176 35.04 52.11 -20.41
N SER A 177 34.70 52.70 -21.56
CA SER A 177 33.41 52.59 -22.25
C SER A 177 33.51 51.92 -23.63
N THR A 178 32.52 51.09 -23.99
CA THR A 178 32.08 51.00 -25.40
C THR A 178 30.60 50.57 -25.48
N GLU A 179 29.76 51.46 -25.99
CA GLU A 179 28.37 51.25 -26.42
C GLU A 179 28.33 51.38 -27.97
N PRO A 180 27.32 50.88 -28.73
CA PRO A 180 25.96 51.48 -28.69
C PRO A 180 24.79 50.45 -28.93
N ARG A 181 23.61 50.60 -28.29
CA ARG A 181 22.37 51.27 -28.80
C ARG A 181 21.56 50.41 -29.85
N VAL A 182 20.23 50.14 -29.78
CA VAL A 182 19.14 50.53 -28.84
C VAL A 182 17.73 49.96 -29.16
N GLN A 183 16.79 50.17 -28.21
CA GLN A 183 15.31 50.32 -28.30
C GLN A 183 14.39 49.16 -28.71
N SER A 184 13.54 48.80 -27.74
CA SER A 184 12.09 48.50 -27.93
C SER A 184 11.31 49.78 -28.26
N PRO A 185 10.04 49.70 -28.73
CA PRO A 185 8.93 49.84 -27.78
C PRO A 185 7.65 49.01 -28.11
N GLN A 186 6.60 49.26 -27.32
CA GLN A 186 5.37 48.48 -27.15
C GLN A 186 4.19 48.85 -28.09
N ASN A 187 3.11 48.05 -27.97
CA ASN A 187 1.67 48.39 -28.05
C ASN A 187 0.88 48.21 -29.37
N GLY A 188 -0.27 47.52 -29.22
CA GLY A 188 -1.50 47.66 -30.04
C GLY A 188 -1.50 46.96 -31.41
N THR A 189 -2.64 46.52 -31.98
CA THR A 189 -4.02 46.48 -31.47
C THR A 189 -4.82 45.38 -32.21
N THR A 190 -5.95 44.94 -31.64
CA THR A 190 -6.93 44.00 -32.19
C THR A 190 -7.46 44.32 -33.60
N TRP A 191 -7.88 43.31 -34.37
CA TRP A 191 -9.13 43.36 -35.16
C TRP A 191 -9.81 41.98 -35.32
N PHE A 192 -11.15 41.98 -35.28
CA PHE A 192 -12.03 40.82 -35.49
C PHE A 192 -12.30 40.55 -36.97
N GLN A 193 -12.67 39.31 -37.33
CA GLN A 193 -13.87 39.11 -38.17
C GLN A 193 -14.59 37.75 -37.98
N LYS A 194 -15.84 37.69 -38.47
CA LYS A 194 -16.90 36.75 -38.05
C LYS A 194 -17.31 35.75 -39.14
N LYS A 195 -17.66 34.53 -38.69
CA LYS A 195 -18.83 33.69 -39.06
C LYS A 195 -19.28 33.58 -40.55
N LYS A 196 -19.44 32.32 -41.01
CA LYS A 196 -20.71 31.59 -41.36
C LYS A 196 -20.31 30.34 -42.19
N LYS A 197 -20.73 29.08 -41.94
CA LYS A 197 -22.03 28.41 -41.65
C LYS A 197 -22.91 28.18 -42.90
N LYS A 198 -23.24 26.90 -43.18
CA LYS A 198 -24.20 26.28 -44.17
C LYS A 198 -23.52 25.50 -45.32
N LYS A 199 -24.07 24.41 -45.90
CA LYS A 199 -25.11 23.39 -45.50
C LYS A 199 -25.22 22.31 -46.63
N LYS A 200 -25.75 21.11 -46.34
CA LYS A 200 -26.43 20.15 -47.27
C LYS A 200 -25.54 19.45 -48.35
N ASN A 201 -25.86 18.28 -48.94
CA ASN A 201 -26.94 17.25 -48.86
C ASN A 201 -26.27 15.84 -48.99
N GLY A 202 -26.84 14.71 -48.52
CA GLY A 202 -27.66 13.74 -49.30
C GLY A 202 -26.82 12.55 -49.83
N THR A 203 -27.30 11.32 -50.10
CA THR A 203 -28.65 10.69 -50.01
C THR A 203 -28.52 9.15 -50.14
N SER A 204 -29.45 8.36 -49.57
CA SER A 204 -29.76 6.93 -49.95
C SER A 204 -28.64 5.88 -49.73
N SER A 205 -28.85 4.56 -49.60
CA SER A 205 -30.03 3.65 -49.46
C SER A 205 -29.66 2.57 -48.41
N GLN A 206 -30.45 1.55 -47.98
CA GLN A 206 -31.83 1.11 -48.21
C GLN A 206 -32.29 0.28 -46.98
N ALA A 207 -33.35 -0.55 -47.09
CA ALA A 207 -33.76 -1.54 -46.07
C ALA A 207 -34.25 -2.85 -46.73
N SER A 208 -34.25 -3.97 -46.00
CA SER A 208 -35.05 -5.18 -46.27
C SER A 208 -35.32 -6.00 -45.00
N HIS A 209 -36.58 -6.37 -44.78
CA HIS A 209 -37.05 -7.29 -43.73
C HIS A 209 -36.87 -8.77 -44.11
N VAL A 210 -37.00 -9.71 -43.15
CA VAL A 210 -38.18 -10.62 -42.99
C VAL A 210 -38.01 -11.59 -41.81
N HIS A 211 -39.15 -12.08 -41.30
CA HIS A 211 -39.38 -12.82 -40.06
C HIS A 211 -38.84 -14.27 -39.96
N GLY A 212 -38.79 -14.78 -38.72
CA GLY A 212 -38.77 -16.22 -38.39
C GLY A 212 -39.16 -16.47 -36.93
N THR A 213 -40.45 -16.68 -36.64
CA THR A 213 -40.99 -16.92 -35.29
C THR A 213 -40.92 -18.39 -34.85
N SER A 214 -40.75 -18.66 -33.55
CA SER A 214 -41.37 -19.83 -32.88
C SER A 214 -41.48 -19.63 -31.35
N LYS A 215 -42.46 -20.30 -30.73
CA LYS A 215 -43.02 -20.01 -29.40
C LYS A 215 -42.36 -20.81 -28.26
N PRO A 216 -42.38 -20.32 -27.00
CA PRO A 216 -42.16 -21.15 -25.82
C PRO A 216 -43.42 -21.96 -25.44
N GLN A 217 -43.24 -23.18 -24.94
CA GLN A 217 -44.32 -23.93 -24.26
C GLN A 217 -44.20 -23.79 -22.74
N VAL A 218 -45.33 -23.45 -22.12
CA VAL A 218 -45.54 -23.51 -20.67
C VAL A 218 -46.22 -24.83 -20.34
N VAL A 219 -45.73 -25.55 -19.35
CA VAL A 219 -46.51 -26.59 -18.63
C VAL A 219 -46.43 -26.29 -17.14
N SER A 220 -47.60 -26.11 -16.52
CA SER A 220 -47.79 -25.87 -15.11
C SER A 220 -48.36 -27.11 -14.41
N LYS A 221 -47.90 -27.35 -13.17
CA LYS A 221 -48.45 -28.21 -12.10
C LYS A 221 -47.36 -28.31 -11.01
N GLY A 222 -47.63 -28.18 -9.71
CA GLY A 222 -48.86 -27.81 -9.01
C GLY A 222 -48.54 -27.40 -7.57
N CYS A 223 -49.48 -26.71 -6.90
CA CYS A 223 -49.30 -26.24 -5.52
C CYS A 223 -49.40 -27.40 -4.51
N GLY A 224 -48.56 -27.35 -3.46
CA GLY A 224 -48.66 -28.20 -2.28
C GLY A 224 -48.55 -27.36 -1.02
N THR A 225 -49.69 -26.90 -0.50
CA THR A 225 -49.80 -26.26 0.82
C THR A 225 -49.56 -27.28 1.93
N ASN A 226 -48.91 -26.87 3.04
CA ASN A 226 -49.25 -27.26 4.42
C ASN A 226 -48.27 -26.57 5.41
N GLU A 227 -48.71 -25.50 6.07
CA GLU A 227 -48.37 -25.31 7.48
C GLU A 227 -49.32 -26.18 8.33
N PRO A 228 -48.94 -26.60 9.54
CA PRO A 228 -49.38 -25.80 10.69
C PRO A 228 -48.34 -25.64 11.82
N GLN A 229 -48.26 -24.40 12.31
CA GLN A 229 -48.18 -23.97 13.72
C GLN A 229 -47.25 -24.68 14.73
N MET A 230 -46.33 -23.86 15.26
CA MET A 230 -45.94 -23.75 16.69
C MET A 230 -46.35 -24.86 17.67
N SER A 231 -45.35 -25.51 18.30
CA SER A 231 -45.42 -25.69 19.76
C SER A 231 -44.06 -25.82 20.46
N LYS A 232 -43.93 -25.03 21.54
CA LYS A 232 -43.18 -25.21 22.80
C LYS A 232 -41.66 -25.43 22.80
N ALA A 233 -41.06 -24.77 23.79
CA ALA A 233 -39.65 -24.83 24.13
C ALA A 233 -39.23 -26.20 24.68
N CYS A 234 -37.94 -26.52 24.51
CA CYS A 234 -37.24 -27.47 25.35
C CYS A 234 -35.81 -26.95 25.58
N GLU A 235 -35.49 -26.63 26.83
CA GLU A 235 -34.12 -26.34 27.24
C GLU A 235 -33.35 -27.66 27.39
N SER A 236 -32.30 -27.86 26.60
CA SER A 236 -31.42 -29.02 26.76
C SER A 236 -29.95 -28.71 26.43
N ASN A 237 -29.17 -28.60 27.51
CA ASN A 237 -27.70 -28.60 27.61
C ASN A 237 -26.90 -28.99 26.33
N SER A 238 -26.36 -28.01 25.59
CA SER A 238 -25.49 -28.25 24.42
C SER A 238 -23.99 -27.96 24.65
N THR A 239 -23.53 -27.91 25.90
CA THR A 239 -22.17 -27.47 26.26
C THR A 239 -21.04 -28.50 26.07
N LYS A 240 -21.30 -29.66 25.43
CA LYS A 240 -20.27 -30.71 25.21
C LYS A 240 -20.03 -31.14 23.76
N GLU A 241 -20.92 -30.84 22.81
CA GLU A 241 -20.75 -31.28 21.41
C GLU A 241 -20.01 -30.27 20.50
N GLN A 242 -19.93 -28.99 20.90
CA GLN A 242 -19.25 -27.95 20.10
C GLN A 242 -17.70 -28.03 20.05
N LYS A 243 -17.07 -29.01 20.69
CA LYS A 243 -15.59 -29.11 20.78
C LYS A 243 -14.91 -29.99 19.71
N GLN A 244 -15.65 -30.65 18.82
CA GLN A 244 -15.10 -31.63 17.85
C GLN A 244 -15.16 -31.26 16.35
N GLN A 245 -15.51 -30.02 15.98
CA GLN A 245 -15.49 -29.55 14.57
C GLN A 245 -14.58 -28.33 14.31
N ARG A 246 -13.46 -28.20 15.02
CA ARG A 246 -12.46 -27.16 14.69
C ARG A 246 -11.51 -27.65 13.58
N GLY A 247 -11.83 -27.29 12.34
CA GLY A 247 -10.98 -27.57 11.16
C GLY A 247 -9.56 -26.99 11.24
N SER A 248 -8.67 -27.45 10.37
CA SER A 248 -7.23 -27.13 10.39
C SER A 248 -6.89 -25.63 10.35
N GLY A 249 -7.74 -24.79 9.76
CA GLY A 249 -7.54 -23.35 9.66
C GLY A 249 -7.58 -22.58 10.98
N TRP A 250 -8.16 -23.14 12.06
CA TRP A 250 -8.26 -22.46 13.36
C TRP A 250 -6.90 -22.12 14.00
N LYS A 251 -5.80 -22.76 13.57
CA LYS A 251 -4.41 -22.41 13.95
C LYS A 251 -4.05 -20.95 13.63
N HIS A 252 -4.72 -20.35 12.64
CA HIS A 252 -4.49 -18.98 12.18
C HIS A 252 -5.34 -17.92 12.92
N LEU A 253 -6.26 -18.31 13.81
CA LEU A 253 -7.15 -17.37 14.51
C LEU A 253 -6.38 -16.25 15.24
N LYS A 254 -5.25 -16.60 15.85
CA LYS A 254 -4.36 -15.66 16.56
C LYS A 254 -3.70 -14.61 15.66
N CYS A 255 -3.76 -14.77 14.33
CA CYS A 255 -3.26 -13.82 13.34
C CYS A 255 -4.40 -13.01 12.68
N ILE A 256 -5.64 -13.21 13.11
CA ILE A 256 -6.77 -12.33 12.79
C ILE A 256 -6.80 -11.25 13.89
N PRO A 257 -7.06 -9.96 13.56
CA PRO A 257 -7.13 -8.89 14.55
C PRO A 257 -7.98 -9.24 15.76
N GLU A 258 -7.44 -9.03 16.97
CA GLU A 258 -8.01 -9.50 18.23
C GLU A 258 -9.50 -9.13 18.38
N ILE A 259 -9.85 -7.88 18.09
CA ILE A 259 -11.23 -7.37 18.12
C ILE A 259 -12.22 -8.09 17.19
N MET A 260 -11.71 -8.85 16.21
CA MET A 260 -12.51 -9.63 15.26
C MET A 260 -12.53 -11.13 15.58
N GLN A 261 -11.60 -11.66 16.40
CA GLN A 261 -11.48 -13.10 16.66
C GLN A 261 -12.75 -13.70 17.26
N ALA A 262 -13.44 -12.98 18.15
CA ALA A 262 -14.71 -13.39 18.76
C ALA A 262 -15.88 -13.52 17.77
N TYR A 263 -15.74 -12.97 16.56
CA TYR A 263 -16.76 -12.95 15.51
C TYR A 263 -16.49 -13.94 14.38
N VAL A 264 -15.39 -14.70 14.44
CA VAL A 264 -15.04 -15.72 13.44
C VAL A 264 -15.84 -16.99 13.69
N SER A 265 -16.62 -17.42 12.69
CA SER A 265 -17.38 -18.68 12.72
C SER A 265 -16.64 -19.84 12.04
N SER A 266 -15.79 -19.57 11.04
CA SER A 266 -14.84 -20.54 10.49
C SER A 266 -13.64 -19.89 9.81
N ILE A 267 -12.51 -20.61 9.73
CA ILE A 267 -11.34 -20.24 8.94
C ILE A 267 -11.05 -21.34 7.92
N GLU A 268 -10.86 -20.94 6.67
CA GLU A 268 -10.68 -21.79 5.50
C GLU A 268 -9.25 -21.57 4.98
N ASP A 269 -8.37 -22.51 5.32
CA ASP A 269 -6.96 -22.50 4.95
C ASP A 269 -6.80 -23.08 3.54
N VAL A 270 -6.31 -22.27 2.61
CA VAL A 270 -6.05 -22.65 1.21
C VAL A 270 -4.57 -22.95 0.99
N GLU A 271 -4.21 -23.45 -0.19
CA GLU A 271 -2.83 -23.73 -0.55
C GLU A 271 -1.97 -22.45 -0.55
N GLY A 272 -0.81 -22.50 0.13
CA GLY A 272 0.17 -21.40 0.21
C GLY A 272 1.10 -21.31 -0.99
N ASP A 273 0.59 -21.55 -2.20
CA ASP A 273 1.36 -21.65 -3.46
C ASP A 273 1.65 -20.30 -4.14
N GLY A 274 1.42 -19.17 -3.43
CA GLY A 274 1.45 -17.83 -4.00
C GLY A 274 0.17 -17.41 -4.73
N ASN A 275 -0.77 -18.33 -4.97
CA ASN A 275 -2.13 -18.03 -5.46
C ASN A 275 -3.16 -17.93 -4.33
N CYS A 276 -2.78 -18.10 -3.06
CA CYS A 276 -3.68 -18.15 -1.90
C CYS A 276 -4.77 -17.06 -1.89
N GLY A 277 -4.44 -15.79 -2.17
CA GLY A 277 -5.45 -14.73 -2.27
C GLY A 277 -6.52 -15.00 -3.34
N TYR A 278 -6.10 -15.38 -4.56
CA TYR A 278 -7.00 -15.74 -5.66
C TYR A 278 -7.80 -17.03 -5.35
N ARG A 279 -7.20 -18.01 -4.65
CA ARG A 279 -7.87 -19.23 -4.17
C ARG A 279 -8.97 -18.93 -3.15
N VAL A 280 -8.72 -18.04 -2.19
CA VAL A 280 -9.71 -17.58 -1.21
C VAL A 280 -10.93 -16.97 -1.90
N PHE A 281 -10.71 -16.10 -2.88
CA PHE A 281 -11.80 -15.53 -3.68
C PHE A 281 -12.53 -16.59 -4.51
N ALA A 282 -11.80 -17.45 -5.23
CA ALA A 282 -12.41 -18.50 -6.05
C ALA A 282 -13.36 -19.37 -5.23
N TYR A 283 -12.88 -19.83 -4.07
CA TYR A 283 -13.67 -20.68 -3.18
C TYR A 283 -14.89 -19.97 -2.59
N GLN A 284 -14.76 -18.75 -2.08
CA GLN A 284 -15.91 -18.00 -1.52
C GLN A 284 -16.88 -17.48 -2.59
N LEU A 285 -16.47 -17.41 -3.86
CA LEU A 285 -17.35 -17.13 -5.00
C LEU A 285 -18.06 -18.40 -5.52
N GLY A 286 -17.69 -19.59 -5.04
CA GLY A 286 -18.27 -20.86 -5.47
C GLY A 286 -17.68 -21.42 -6.77
N PHE A 287 -16.47 -21.00 -7.14
CA PHE A 287 -15.71 -21.60 -8.24
C PHE A 287 -14.96 -22.85 -7.77
N ASP A 288 -14.36 -23.57 -8.72
CA ASP A 288 -13.60 -24.78 -8.45
C ASP A 288 -12.45 -24.54 -7.44
N ARG A 289 -12.22 -25.53 -6.56
CA ARG A 289 -11.19 -25.46 -5.51
C ARG A 289 -9.76 -25.55 -6.07
N SER A 290 -9.55 -26.36 -7.11
CA SER A 290 -8.23 -26.69 -7.63
C SER A 290 -7.70 -25.58 -8.53
N ASP A 291 -8.52 -25.15 -9.51
CA ASP A 291 -8.14 -24.25 -10.61
C ASP A 291 -9.01 -22.99 -10.74
N GLY A 292 -10.06 -22.82 -9.91
CA GLY A 292 -10.91 -21.62 -9.95
C GLY A 292 -10.16 -20.30 -9.73
N TRP A 293 -8.98 -20.34 -9.12
CA TRP A 293 -8.08 -19.18 -8.98
C TRP A 293 -7.60 -18.64 -10.34
N ARG A 294 -7.48 -19.49 -11.38
CA ARG A 294 -7.14 -19.07 -12.75
C ARG A 294 -8.22 -18.14 -13.30
N LYS A 295 -9.48 -18.57 -13.20
CA LYS A 295 -10.64 -17.74 -13.56
C LYS A 295 -10.66 -16.43 -12.78
N VAL A 296 -10.34 -16.47 -11.48
CA VAL A 296 -10.28 -15.23 -10.69
C VAL A 296 -9.21 -14.27 -11.20
N ARG A 297 -8.00 -14.75 -11.55
CA ARG A 297 -6.97 -13.91 -12.18
C ARG A 297 -7.44 -13.34 -13.52
N GLU A 298 -8.04 -14.16 -14.38
CA GLU A 298 -8.54 -13.76 -15.70
C GLU A 298 -9.63 -12.67 -15.62
N ASP A 299 -10.65 -12.89 -14.79
CA ASP A 299 -11.75 -11.93 -14.62
C ASP A 299 -11.26 -10.58 -14.04
N ILE A 300 -10.32 -10.60 -13.08
CA ILE A 300 -9.68 -9.39 -12.53
C ILE A 300 -8.87 -8.66 -13.61
N LEU A 301 -8.11 -9.40 -14.43
CA LEU A 301 -7.28 -8.83 -15.50
C LEU A 301 -8.16 -8.17 -16.57
N ASN A 302 -9.30 -8.78 -16.91
CA ASN A 302 -10.29 -8.22 -17.81
C ASN A 302 -10.91 -6.92 -17.24
N GLU A 303 -11.36 -6.93 -15.99
CA GLU A 303 -11.89 -5.73 -15.30
C GLU A 303 -10.86 -4.57 -15.27
N LEU A 304 -9.58 -4.86 -14.97
CA LEU A 304 -8.49 -3.89 -15.00
C LEU A 304 -8.31 -3.28 -16.40
N ASN A 305 -8.27 -4.11 -17.44
CA ASN A 305 -8.06 -3.67 -18.81
C ASN A 305 -9.27 -2.85 -19.33
N SER A 306 -10.50 -3.26 -19.01
CA SER A 306 -11.73 -2.56 -19.41
C SER A 306 -11.93 -1.21 -18.71
N ASN A 307 -11.37 -1.03 -17.51
CA ASN A 307 -11.56 0.18 -16.70
C ASN A 307 -10.22 0.87 -16.34
N HIS A 308 -9.24 0.81 -17.25
CA HIS A 308 -7.90 1.37 -17.09
C HIS A 308 -7.90 2.75 -16.39
N ASP A 309 -8.61 3.73 -16.97
CA ASP A 309 -8.59 5.13 -16.51
C ASP A 309 -9.20 5.34 -15.12
N LEU A 310 -10.03 4.41 -14.64
CA LEU A 310 -10.53 4.41 -13.27
C LEU A 310 -9.43 3.94 -12.31
N TYR A 311 -8.84 2.78 -12.59
CA TYR A 311 -7.86 2.16 -11.70
C TYR A 311 -6.49 2.85 -11.71
N ALA A 312 -6.03 3.34 -12.86
CA ALA A 312 -4.82 4.17 -12.97
C ALA A 312 -4.98 5.52 -12.24
N ARG A 313 -6.19 6.10 -12.21
CA ARG A 313 -6.46 7.31 -11.40
C ARG A 313 -6.51 7.01 -9.90
N MET A 314 -7.10 5.87 -9.54
CA MET A 314 -7.33 5.45 -8.15
C MET A 314 -6.05 4.97 -7.44
N PHE A 315 -5.14 4.32 -8.16
CA PHE A 315 -3.93 3.70 -7.62
C PHE A 315 -2.62 4.31 -8.13
N THR A 316 -2.68 5.34 -8.99
CA THR A 316 -1.60 5.75 -9.92
C THR A 316 -1.31 4.72 -11.01
N GLU A 317 -0.66 5.17 -12.10
CA GLU A 317 -0.20 4.32 -13.18
C GLU A 317 0.76 3.22 -12.68
N GLU A 318 1.63 3.52 -11.73
CA GLU A 318 2.53 2.53 -11.12
C GLU A 318 1.76 1.48 -10.31
N GLY A 319 0.78 1.91 -9.50
CA GLY A 319 -0.08 1.02 -8.73
C GLY A 319 -0.94 0.12 -9.61
N PHE A 320 -1.53 0.68 -10.68
CA PHE A 320 -2.25 -0.10 -11.69
C PHE A 320 -1.36 -1.18 -12.31
N ASN A 321 -0.18 -0.80 -12.81
CA ASN A 321 0.75 -1.75 -13.42
C ASN A 321 1.27 -2.80 -12.43
N LYS A 322 1.42 -2.45 -11.14
CA LYS A 322 1.76 -3.41 -10.07
C LYS A 322 0.66 -4.44 -9.85
N ILE A 323 -0.61 -4.02 -9.74
CA ILE A 323 -1.76 -4.93 -9.58
C ILE A 323 -1.88 -5.82 -10.82
N LYS A 324 -1.88 -5.22 -12.01
CA LYS A 324 -1.95 -5.93 -13.30
C LYS A 324 -0.84 -6.95 -13.44
N SER A 325 0.42 -6.57 -13.20
CA SER A 325 1.57 -7.47 -13.30
C SER A 325 1.56 -8.58 -12.25
N ALA A 326 0.91 -8.37 -11.09
CA ALA A 326 0.71 -9.39 -10.08
C ALA A 326 -0.42 -10.38 -10.44
N THR A 327 -1.45 -9.91 -11.14
CA THR A 327 -2.58 -10.72 -11.62
C THR A 327 -2.24 -11.53 -12.87
N ASP A 328 -1.54 -10.93 -13.83
CA ASP A 328 -1.08 -11.51 -15.09
C ASP A 328 0.16 -12.41 -14.90
N CYS A 329 -0.01 -13.44 -14.07
CA CYS A 329 1.04 -14.35 -13.64
C CYS A 329 0.42 -15.74 -13.36
N PHE A 330 0.22 -16.49 -14.44
CA PHE A 330 -0.44 -17.81 -14.43
C PHE A 330 0.52 -18.99 -14.29
N GLU A 331 1.84 -18.73 -14.36
CA GLU A 331 2.90 -19.72 -14.27
C GLU A 331 3.94 -19.32 -13.20
N PRO A 332 4.69 -20.27 -12.61
CA PRO A 332 5.71 -19.97 -11.61
C PRO A 332 6.89 -19.13 -12.16
N PRO A 333 7.54 -18.29 -11.32
CA PRO A 333 7.24 -18.02 -9.91
C PRO A 333 6.03 -17.09 -9.75
N TYR A 334 5.01 -17.55 -9.04
CA TYR A 334 3.74 -16.83 -8.89
C TYR A 334 3.90 -15.53 -8.10
N LYS A 335 3.27 -14.46 -8.60
CA LYS A 335 3.14 -13.19 -7.88
C LYS A 335 1.89 -13.18 -7.00
N TRP A 336 2.06 -12.70 -5.77
CA TRP A 336 0.99 -12.61 -4.77
C TRP A 336 0.01 -11.47 -5.08
N MET A 337 -1.23 -11.62 -4.60
CA MET A 337 -2.24 -10.57 -4.71
C MET A 337 -1.87 -9.33 -3.87
N THR A 338 -1.98 -8.15 -4.47
CA THR A 338 -1.70 -6.86 -3.83
C THR A 338 -2.92 -6.30 -3.09
N MET A 339 -3.22 -6.87 -1.91
CA MET A 339 -4.25 -6.32 -1.01
C MET A 339 -3.76 -5.04 -0.31
N PRO A 340 -4.65 -4.06 -0.04
CA PRO A 340 -6.09 -4.06 -0.29
C PRO A 340 -6.48 -3.71 -1.73
N ASP A 341 -5.58 -3.16 -2.55
CA ASP A 341 -5.93 -2.51 -3.82
C ASP A 341 -6.62 -3.45 -4.82
N ALA A 342 -6.09 -4.66 -4.98
CA ALA A 342 -6.70 -5.71 -5.79
C ALA A 342 -8.14 -6.03 -5.34
N GLY A 343 -8.45 -5.89 -4.05
CA GLY A 343 -9.77 -6.17 -3.50
C GLY A 343 -10.87 -5.20 -3.95
N TYR A 344 -10.56 -3.96 -4.35
CA TYR A 344 -11.54 -3.07 -5.00
C TYR A 344 -11.89 -3.54 -6.40
N VAL A 345 -10.90 -4.06 -7.12
CA VAL A 345 -11.08 -4.66 -8.45
C VAL A 345 -11.97 -5.89 -8.31
N VAL A 346 -11.65 -6.80 -7.38
CA VAL A 346 -12.48 -8.00 -7.10
C VAL A 346 -13.91 -7.62 -6.71
N ALA A 347 -14.08 -6.64 -5.81
CA ALA A 347 -15.41 -6.16 -5.41
C ALA A 347 -16.22 -5.72 -6.63
N SER A 348 -15.62 -4.95 -7.53
CA SER A 348 -16.27 -4.44 -8.75
C SER A 348 -16.51 -5.53 -9.80
N THR A 349 -15.54 -6.41 -10.03
CA THR A 349 -15.59 -7.56 -10.97
C THR A 349 -16.80 -8.46 -10.70
N TYR A 350 -17.01 -8.83 -9.43
CA TYR A 350 -18.07 -9.78 -9.03
C TYR A 350 -19.30 -9.12 -8.41
N ASN A 351 -19.30 -7.79 -8.30
CA ASN A 351 -20.32 -7.00 -7.60
C ASN A 351 -20.57 -7.51 -6.15
N VAL A 352 -19.49 -7.76 -5.41
CA VAL A 352 -19.48 -8.31 -4.04
C VAL A 352 -18.89 -7.34 -3.02
N VAL A 353 -19.19 -7.56 -1.75
CA VAL A 353 -18.49 -6.88 -0.65
C VAL A 353 -17.28 -7.69 -0.23
N VAL A 354 -16.10 -7.06 -0.21
CA VAL A 354 -14.86 -7.69 0.25
C VAL A 354 -14.48 -7.10 1.60
N ILE A 355 -14.32 -7.95 2.62
CA ILE A 355 -13.78 -7.57 3.92
C ILE A 355 -12.34 -8.08 4.00
N PHE A 356 -11.39 -7.17 4.14
CA PHE A 356 -9.99 -7.49 4.35
C PHE A 356 -9.64 -7.35 5.84
N LEU A 357 -9.23 -8.46 6.46
CA LEU A 357 -8.77 -8.51 7.85
C LEU A 357 -7.23 -8.60 7.89
N THR A 358 -6.63 -7.68 8.63
CA THR A 358 -5.19 -7.60 8.85
C THR A 358 -4.92 -6.65 10.01
N ASP A 359 -3.88 -6.93 10.79
CA ASP A 359 -3.43 -6.08 11.88
C ASP A 359 -2.92 -4.72 11.36
N PHE A 360 -2.35 -4.69 10.15
CA PHE A 360 -1.87 -3.48 9.45
C PHE A 360 -2.96 -2.47 9.05
N GLY A 361 -4.24 -2.78 9.28
CA GLY A 361 -5.36 -1.90 8.96
C GLY A 361 -6.45 -2.60 8.17
N SER A 362 -7.31 -3.34 8.86
CA SER A 362 -8.48 -3.98 8.27
C SER A 362 -9.42 -2.97 7.60
N THR A 363 -10.06 -3.38 6.49
CA THR A 363 -10.92 -2.50 5.69
C THR A 363 -12.04 -3.25 4.95
N THR A 364 -13.15 -2.56 4.68
CA THR A 364 -14.23 -3.05 3.83
C THR A 364 -14.16 -2.35 2.46
N LEU A 365 -14.17 -3.15 1.41
CA LEU A 365 -14.09 -2.72 0.02
C LEU A 365 -15.44 -3.03 -0.65
N LEU A 366 -16.03 -2.02 -1.28
CA LEU A 366 -17.32 -2.09 -1.95
C LEU A 366 -17.11 -1.87 -3.46
N PRO A 367 -18.03 -2.35 -4.32
CA PRO A 367 -17.97 -2.07 -5.76
C PRO A 367 -17.93 -0.57 -6.05
N LEU A 368 -17.20 -0.18 -7.09
CA LEU A 368 -17.01 1.23 -7.44
C LEU A 368 -18.09 1.77 -8.37
N CYS A 369 -18.51 0.98 -9.35
CA CYS A 369 -19.39 1.44 -10.43
C CYS A 369 -20.83 0.95 -10.30
N ASN A 370 -21.02 -0.33 -10.00
CA ASN A 370 -22.31 -1.00 -10.05
C ASN A 370 -23.07 -0.89 -8.71
N PRO A 371 -24.41 -0.72 -8.74
CA PRO A 371 -25.25 -0.83 -7.55
C PRO A 371 -25.40 -2.30 -7.10
N PRO A 372 -25.83 -2.56 -5.85
CA PRO A 372 -26.27 -3.88 -5.44
C PRO A 372 -27.51 -4.31 -6.24
N ILE A 373 -27.62 -5.62 -6.50
CA ILE A 373 -28.77 -6.17 -7.21
C ILE A 373 -29.96 -6.23 -6.27
N TYR A 374 -30.99 -5.43 -6.54
CA TYR A 374 -32.18 -5.34 -5.70
C TYR A 374 -32.86 -6.70 -5.51
N GLY A 375 -33.25 -7.00 -4.27
CA GLY A 375 -33.89 -8.28 -3.91
C GLY A 375 -32.95 -9.48 -3.80
N GLN A 376 -31.65 -9.34 -4.12
CA GLN A 376 -30.66 -10.39 -3.90
C GLN A 376 -29.88 -10.17 -2.61
N ALA A 377 -29.57 -11.24 -1.89
CA ALA A 377 -28.68 -11.20 -0.74
C ALA A 377 -27.27 -10.79 -1.19
N HIS A 378 -26.68 -9.79 -0.51
CA HIS A 378 -25.32 -9.37 -0.79
C HIS A 378 -24.32 -10.48 -0.49
N ARG A 379 -23.53 -10.90 -1.47
CA ARG A 379 -22.40 -11.80 -1.25
C ARG A 379 -21.27 -11.02 -0.56
N VAL A 380 -20.83 -11.51 0.60
CA VAL A 380 -19.72 -10.96 1.37
C VAL A 380 -18.59 -11.98 1.36
N VAL A 381 -17.41 -11.59 0.89
CA VAL A 381 -16.19 -12.38 0.90
C VAL A 381 -15.25 -11.81 1.95
N THR A 382 -14.81 -12.61 2.93
CA THR A 382 -13.85 -12.14 3.94
C THR A 382 -12.52 -12.88 3.79
N ILE A 383 -11.45 -12.11 3.63
CA ILE A 383 -10.08 -12.58 3.44
C ILE A 383 -9.20 -12.01 4.56
N ALA A 384 -8.38 -12.85 5.19
CA ALA A 384 -7.44 -12.43 6.22
C ALA A 384 -5.99 -12.68 5.79
N PHE A 385 -5.10 -11.72 6.07
CA PHE A 385 -3.65 -11.89 5.91
C PHE A 385 -3.06 -12.46 7.20
N VAL A 386 -2.33 -13.58 7.12
CA VAL A 386 -1.85 -14.34 8.28
C VAL A 386 -0.39 -14.77 8.08
N ASN A 387 0.34 -14.93 9.19
CA ASN A 387 1.76 -15.34 9.24
C ASN A 387 2.74 -14.49 8.40
N GLY A 388 2.33 -13.29 7.96
CA GLY A 388 3.15 -12.39 7.14
C GLY A 388 3.35 -12.82 5.68
N ASN A 389 2.74 -13.93 5.23
CA ASN A 389 2.97 -14.48 3.89
C ASN A 389 1.79 -15.24 3.27
N HIS A 390 0.64 -15.33 3.94
CA HIS A 390 -0.48 -16.18 3.51
C HIS A 390 -1.83 -15.48 3.61
N PHE A 391 -2.78 -15.90 2.78
CA PHE A 391 -4.17 -15.45 2.84
C PHE A 391 -5.10 -16.63 3.13
N VAL A 392 -6.04 -16.43 4.03
CA VAL A 392 -7.08 -17.42 4.41
C VAL A 392 -8.47 -16.86 4.22
N GLY A 393 -9.42 -17.74 3.91
CA GLY A 393 -10.84 -17.42 3.92
C GLY A 393 -11.34 -17.37 5.36
N VAL A 394 -12.22 -16.42 5.65
CA VAL A 394 -12.85 -16.28 6.96
C VAL A 394 -14.35 -16.21 6.76
N LYS A 395 -15.11 -16.87 7.62
CA LYS A 395 -16.54 -16.58 7.78
C LYS A 395 -16.71 -15.86 9.10
N LEU A 396 -17.42 -14.74 9.04
CA LEU A 396 -17.86 -14.00 10.22
C LEU A 396 -19.29 -14.43 10.55
N SER A 397 -19.63 -14.47 11.84
CA SER A 397 -21.00 -14.73 12.29
C SER A 397 -21.97 -13.65 11.78
N ASP A 398 -23.25 -13.99 11.65
CA ASP A 398 -24.26 -13.02 11.20
C ASP A 398 -24.32 -11.79 12.13
N GLY A 399 -24.55 -10.62 11.52
CA GLY A 399 -24.57 -9.34 12.23
C GLY A 399 -23.20 -8.81 12.72
N SER A 400 -22.11 -9.58 12.61
CA SER A 400 -20.78 -9.20 13.12
C SER A 400 -20.33 -7.80 12.69
N PRO A 401 -19.57 -7.07 13.53
CA PRO A 401 -18.95 -5.80 13.14
C PRO A 401 -18.13 -5.99 11.87
N ILE A 402 -18.01 -4.94 11.05
CA ILE A 402 -17.13 -4.97 9.86
C ILE A 402 -16.21 -3.76 9.82
N PRO A 403 -14.98 -3.89 9.31
CA PRO A 403 -14.04 -2.78 9.23
C PRO A 403 -14.58 -1.56 8.49
N THR A 404 -14.00 -0.40 8.78
CA THR A 404 -14.33 0.84 8.06
C THR A 404 -14.05 0.72 6.56
N LEU A 405 -14.84 1.42 5.75
CA LEU A 405 -14.60 1.53 4.31
C LEU A 405 -13.16 1.91 3.97
N GLY A 406 -12.66 1.37 2.87
CA GLY A 406 -11.37 1.73 2.31
C GLY A 406 -11.35 3.18 1.84
N VAL A 407 -10.22 3.86 2.06
CA VAL A 407 -10.08 5.32 1.86
C VAL A 407 -10.31 5.75 0.40
N GLN A 408 -10.04 4.87 -0.57
CA GLN A 408 -10.21 5.14 -1.99
C GLN A 408 -11.65 4.94 -2.48
N TRP A 409 -12.60 4.44 -1.67
CA TRP A 409 -13.96 4.20 -2.16
C TRP A 409 -14.72 5.50 -2.44
N TYR A 410 -14.84 6.41 -1.46
CA TYR A 410 -15.63 7.63 -1.63
C TYR A 410 -15.18 8.53 -2.80
N PRO A 411 -13.87 8.76 -3.05
CA PRO A 411 -13.42 9.58 -4.18
C PRO A 411 -13.68 8.96 -5.56
N ASN A 412 -13.81 7.62 -5.64
CA ASN A 412 -13.86 6.88 -6.91
C ASN A 412 -15.20 6.19 -7.19
N CYS A 413 -16.10 6.09 -6.20
CA CYS A 413 -17.42 5.45 -6.37
C CYS A 413 -18.39 6.32 -7.19
N THR A 414 -19.22 5.67 -8.01
CA THR A 414 -20.33 6.33 -8.71
C THR A 414 -21.51 6.60 -7.78
N ASN A 415 -22.42 7.47 -8.19
CA ASN A 415 -23.67 7.69 -7.45
C ASN A 415 -24.53 6.41 -7.34
N ALA A 416 -24.47 5.50 -8.31
CA ALA A 416 -25.19 4.22 -8.25
C ALA A 416 -24.62 3.31 -7.14
N ALA A 417 -23.30 3.19 -7.07
CA ALA A 417 -22.61 2.37 -6.08
C ALA A 417 -22.83 2.85 -4.63
N ARG A 418 -23.15 4.13 -4.39
CA ARG A 418 -23.40 4.66 -3.03
C ARG A 418 -24.44 3.87 -2.22
N SER A 419 -25.42 3.29 -2.91
CA SER A 419 -26.46 2.45 -2.31
C SER A 419 -25.93 1.21 -1.57
N TRP A 420 -24.72 0.73 -1.90
CA TRP A 420 -24.04 -0.37 -1.18
C TRP A 420 -23.83 -0.09 0.31
N LEU A 421 -23.59 1.16 0.70
CA LEU A 421 -23.13 1.49 2.05
C LEU A 421 -24.20 1.34 3.12
N ASN A 422 -25.44 1.75 2.83
CA ASN A 422 -26.48 1.92 3.85
C ASN A 422 -26.71 0.66 4.73
N PRO A 423 -26.81 -0.57 4.18
CA PRO A 423 -26.98 -1.79 4.99
C PRO A 423 -25.80 -2.09 5.95
N TYR A 424 -24.61 -1.56 5.68
CA TYR A 424 -23.40 -1.84 6.46
C TYR A 424 -23.06 -0.78 7.50
N LEU A 425 -23.66 0.42 7.44
CA LEU A 425 -23.42 1.50 8.42
C LEU A 425 -23.55 1.05 9.89
N PRO A 426 -24.55 0.23 10.30
CA PRO A 426 -24.63 -0.24 11.68
C PRO A 426 -23.44 -1.12 12.09
N ARG A 427 -23.02 -2.04 11.21
CA ARG A 427 -21.91 -2.98 11.42
C ARG A 427 -20.55 -2.26 11.45
N ILE A 428 -20.37 -1.24 10.61
CA ILE A 428 -19.22 -0.31 10.65
C ILE A 428 -19.22 0.51 11.95
N GLY A 429 -20.40 0.94 12.42
CA GLY A 429 -20.58 1.65 13.69
C GLY A 429 -20.16 0.81 14.89
N GLN A 430 -20.52 -0.49 14.91
CA GLN A 430 -20.07 -1.44 15.94
C GLN A 430 -18.55 -1.61 15.90
N TYR A 431 -17.95 -1.84 14.73
CA TYR A 431 -16.49 -1.97 14.60
C TYR A 431 -15.74 -0.74 15.10
N ARG A 432 -16.22 0.47 14.81
CA ARG A 432 -15.64 1.71 15.33
C ARG A 432 -15.67 1.78 16.86
N LYS A 433 -16.71 1.29 17.51
CA LYS A 433 -16.79 1.22 18.99
C LYS A 433 -15.80 0.20 19.57
N LEU A 434 -15.50 -0.88 18.86
CA LEU A 434 -14.49 -1.87 19.28
C LEU A 434 -13.06 -1.36 19.09
N MET A 435 -12.78 -0.65 17.99
CA MET A 435 -11.47 0.00 17.77
C MET A 435 -11.22 1.18 18.72
N PHE A 436 -12.28 1.87 19.12
CA PHE A 436 -12.21 3.05 19.98
C PHE A 436 -13.25 2.94 21.11
N PRO A 437 -13.02 2.04 22.10
CA PRO A 437 -13.87 1.98 23.27
C PRO A 437 -13.83 3.33 23.98
N LYS A 438 -15.00 3.85 24.33
CA LYS A 438 -15.06 5.00 25.25
C LYS A 438 -14.37 4.56 26.54
N LYS A 439 -13.42 5.35 27.05
CA LYS A 439 -12.99 5.18 28.43
C LYS A 439 -14.22 5.34 29.30
N ASN A 440 -14.42 4.42 30.25
CA ASN A 440 -15.44 4.61 31.27
C ASN A 440 -15.16 5.93 31.98
N GLU A 441 -16.12 6.85 31.93
CA GLU A 441 -16.12 8.02 32.78
C GLU A 441 -16.26 7.50 34.21
N VAL A 442 -15.17 7.56 34.99
CA VAL A 442 -15.24 7.38 36.43
C VAL A 442 -16.16 8.49 36.94
N PRO A 443 -17.27 8.19 37.63
CA PRO A 443 -18.11 9.23 38.20
C PRO A 443 -17.25 10.13 39.10
N PRO A 444 -17.41 11.46 39.06
CA PRO A 444 -16.68 12.33 39.98
C PRO A 444 -16.98 11.86 41.41
N GLU A 445 -15.92 11.52 42.13
CA GLU A 445 -15.99 11.14 43.54
C GLU A 445 -16.62 12.31 44.30
N VAL A 446 -17.79 12.06 44.90
CA VAL A 446 -18.48 13.07 45.70
C VAL A 446 -17.67 13.23 46.98
N VAL A 447 -16.72 14.17 46.95
CA VAL A 447 -16.05 14.66 48.15
C VAL A 447 -17.09 15.39 48.97
N ASP A 448 -17.64 14.70 49.97
CA ASP A 448 -18.52 15.27 50.97
C ASP A 448 -17.70 16.23 51.85
N ILE A 449 -17.82 17.54 51.58
CA ILE A 449 -17.18 18.59 52.37
C ILE A 449 -18.08 18.90 53.58
N SER A 450 -18.17 17.94 54.52
CA SER A 450 -18.88 18.13 55.79
C SER A 450 -18.20 17.45 56.99
N GLN A 451 -16.95 17.83 57.27
CA GLN A 451 -16.36 17.86 58.62
C GLN A 451 -15.08 18.70 58.69
#